data_AF-A0A2N8P1J8-F1
#
_entry.id   AF-A0A2N8P1J8-F1
#
_cell.length_a   1.000
_cell.length_b   1.000
_cell.length_c   1.000
_cell.angle_alpha   90.00
_cell.angle_beta   90.00
_cell.angle_gamma   90.00
#
_symmetry.space_group_name_H-M   'P 1'
#
loop_
_entity.id
_entity.type
_entity.pdbx_description
1 polymer ?
#
loop_
_entity_poly.entity_id
_entity_poly.type
_entity_poly.pdbx_seq_one_letter_code
_entity_poly.pdbx_strand_id
1 'polypeptide(L)'
;MRRRASLVLLALAVFLAALAPLLRWYAFPRLAKVPACRYQAVVMEAKDATLIDYATLKPKTVPKVTMIQTLKGNTEEAAKVRAATGRDVVVWDTLTFAAGPDGAMVSRIPERYVFDAHSQQPVHAGGEHVDGTPVRRDGIAYKWPFLVEKRDYRYFDMQTRTSAPIHYRGTRAFRGLDVYYFEQTIPWTEVPLPKTLPLGITPDAVRQLGLERWYTTKRMFWVDPVTGAPVNGEEVHREEMRWTGHPEKEPITAFAGHVKMRPDYLDATVDLVTSQRRLVLLLTTYLPWGFAGLGTALLTLALVLEARSRRARAGAPDPPGDRRAIGVGMSQDGGTFEQPTPGGGR
;
A
#
# COMPACT_ATOMS: atom_id res chain seq x y z
N MET A 1 -45.91 13.87 -13.97
CA MET A 1 -44.52 14.23 -13.59
C MET A 1 -43.95 13.36 -12.47
N ARG A 2 -44.68 13.12 -11.36
CA ARG A 2 -44.19 12.35 -10.19
C ARG A 2 -43.69 10.91 -10.49
N ARG A 3 -44.32 10.18 -11.43
CA ARG A 3 -43.89 8.82 -11.82
C ARG A 3 -42.54 8.80 -12.55
N ARG A 4 -42.30 9.77 -13.44
CA ARG A 4 -41.00 9.91 -14.14
C ARG A 4 -39.90 10.27 -13.13
N ALA A 5 -40.18 11.19 -12.21
CA ALA A 5 -39.25 11.54 -11.13
C ALA A 5 -38.90 10.34 -10.24
N SER A 6 -39.90 9.53 -9.85
CA SER A 6 -39.67 8.31 -9.05
C SER A 6 -38.78 7.29 -9.77
N LEU A 7 -38.97 7.12 -11.09
CA LEU A 7 -38.14 6.20 -11.89
C LEU A 7 -36.69 6.70 -12.02
N VAL A 8 -36.49 8.00 -12.20
CA VAL A 8 -35.14 8.60 -12.24
C VAL A 8 -34.43 8.43 -10.90
N LEU A 9 -35.11 8.67 -9.78
CA LEU A 9 -34.56 8.46 -8.44
C LEU A 9 -34.20 6.98 -8.20
N LEU A 10 -35.07 6.05 -8.61
CA LEU A 10 -34.79 4.62 -8.52
C LEU A 10 -33.58 4.21 -9.36
N ALA A 11 -33.48 4.69 -10.60
CA ALA A 11 -32.34 4.41 -11.46
C ALA A 11 -31.03 4.92 -10.86
N LEU A 12 -31.02 6.14 -10.31
CA LEU A 12 -29.86 6.71 -9.63
C LEU A 12 -29.50 5.92 -8.35
N ALA A 13 -30.50 5.50 -7.57
CA ALA A 13 -30.28 4.68 -6.39
C ALA A 13 -29.61 3.34 -6.73
N VAL A 14 -30.11 2.65 -7.76
CA VAL A 14 -29.51 1.39 -8.25
C VAL A 14 -28.09 1.61 -8.77
N PHE A 15 -27.87 2.69 -9.53
CA PHE A 15 -26.54 3.04 -10.03
C PHE A 15 -25.53 3.26 -8.90
N LEU A 16 -25.87 4.06 -7.88
CA LEU A 16 -24.99 4.31 -6.74
C LEU A 16 -24.76 3.06 -5.90
N ALA A 17 -25.80 2.24 -5.69
CA ALA A 17 -25.68 0.98 -4.99
C ALA A 17 -24.75 -0.01 -5.71
N ALA A 18 -24.73 -0.02 -7.05
CA ALA A 18 -23.79 -0.81 -7.84
C ALA A 18 -22.37 -0.21 -7.84
N LEU A 19 -22.24 1.12 -7.84
CA LEU A 19 -20.95 1.79 -7.92
C LEU A 19 -20.13 1.68 -6.61
N ALA A 20 -20.79 1.66 -5.45
CA ALA A 20 -20.14 1.50 -4.15
C ALA A 20 -19.22 0.26 -4.04
N PRO A 21 -19.71 -0.98 -4.30
CA PRO A 21 -18.87 -2.17 -4.27
C PRO A 21 -17.83 -2.19 -5.40
N LEU A 22 -18.17 -1.65 -6.58
CA LEU A 22 -17.23 -1.56 -7.70
C LEU A 22 -16.03 -0.67 -7.37
N LEU A 23 -16.21 0.46 -6.71
CA LEU A 23 -15.09 1.31 -6.32
C LEU A 23 -14.14 0.58 -5.36
N ARG A 24 -14.67 -0.06 -4.31
CA ARG A 24 -13.86 -0.68 -3.27
C ARG A 24 -13.19 -1.99 -3.72
N TRP A 25 -13.92 -2.87 -4.41
CA TRP A 25 -13.43 -4.21 -4.73
C TRP A 25 -12.95 -4.38 -6.16
N TYR A 26 -13.34 -3.49 -7.08
CA TYR A 26 -12.89 -3.56 -8.47
C TYR A 26 -11.89 -2.45 -8.84
N ALA A 27 -12.23 -1.18 -8.60
CA ALA A 27 -11.40 -0.05 -9.00
C ALA A 27 -10.16 0.09 -8.11
N PHE A 28 -10.32 0.10 -6.78
CA PHE A 28 -9.21 0.31 -5.85
C PHE A 28 -8.05 -0.68 -6.04
N PRO A 29 -8.24 -2.01 -6.09
CA PRO A 29 -7.14 -2.95 -6.28
C PRO A 29 -6.38 -2.77 -7.61
N ARG A 30 -7.02 -2.20 -8.64
CA ARG A 30 -6.42 -1.96 -9.96
C ARG A 30 -5.74 -0.60 -10.06
N LEU A 31 -6.23 0.40 -9.34
CA LEU A 31 -5.73 1.77 -9.37
C LEU A 31 -4.63 2.02 -8.33
N ALA A 32 -4.74 1.37 -7.16
CA ALA A 32 -3.78 1.54 -6.09
C ALA A 32 -2.49 0.80 -6.41
N LYS A 33 -1.47 1.55 -6.79
CA LYS A 33 -0.13 1.04 -7.02
C LYS A 33 0.94 2.05 -6.68
N VAL A 34 2.15 1.56 -6.43
CA VAL A 34 3.32 2.41 -6.24
C VAL A 34 3.72 3.03 -7.59
N PRO A 35 3.94 4.36 -7.66
CA PRO A 35 4.37 4.99 -8.90
C PRO A 35 5.77 4.54 -9.33
N ALA A 36 5.92 4.11 -10.59
CA ALA A 36 7.16 3.53 -11.10
C ALA A 36 8.31 4.54 -11.32
N CYS A 37 8.01 5.83 -11.51
CA CYS A 37 9.00 6.89 -11.81
C CYS A 37 9.21 7.85 -10.62
N ARG A 38 9.04 7.37 -9.39
CA ARG A 38 9.19 8.23 -8.22
C ARG A 38 10.62 8.27 -7.73
N TYR A 39 11.15 9.47 -7.51
CA TYR A 39 12.34 9.69 -6.70
C TYR A 39 11.91 10.12 -5.30
N GLN A 40 12.48 9.49 -4.28
CA GLN A 40 12.30 9.85 -2.89
C GLN A 40 13.66 9.85 -2.20
N ALA A 41 13.89 10.83 -1.34
CA ALA A 41 15.04 10.87 -0.46
C ALA A 41 14.56 11.10 0.97
N VAL A 42 15.23 10.46 1.91
CA VAL A 42 15.03 10.66 3.34
C VAL A 42 16.39 10.86 3.96
N VAL A 43 16.53 11.92 4.76
CA VAL A 43 17.73 12.16 5.55
C VAL A 43 17.45 11.78 6.99
N MET A 44 18.35 10.97 7.54
CA MET A 44 18.39 10.56 8.93
C MET A 44 19.70 11.02 9.56
N GLU A 45 19.68 11.23 10.86
CA GLU A 45 20.83 11.68 11.63
C GLU A 45 20.95 10.85 12.90
N ALA A 46 22.19 10.50 13.25
CA ALA A 46 22.55 10.00 14.56
C ALA A 46 23.42 11.05 15.25
N LYS A 47 22.94 11.59 16.37
CA LYS A 47 23.69 12.54 17.21
C LYS A 47 24.52 11.79 18.24
N ASP A 48 25.67 12.34 18.59
CA ASP A 48 26.60 11.77 19.58
C ASP A 48 26.92 10.29 19.29
N ALA A 49 27.09 9.98 18.00
CA ALA A 49 27.33 8.63 17.53
C ALA A 49 28.80 8.24 17.70
N THR A 50 29.06 6.94 17.86
CA THR A 50 30.42 6.39 17.77
C THR A 50 30.68 5.96 16.34
N LEU A 51 31.85 6.29 15.82
CA LEU A 51 32.32 5.90 14.50
C LEU A 51 33.79 5.47 14.59
N ILE A 52 34.17 4.40 13.90
CA ILE A 52 35.58 4.00 13.81
C ILE A 52 36.38 4.97 12.95
N ASP A 53 37.52 5.39 13.48
CA ASP A 53 38.58 6.04 12.72
C ASP A 53 39.40 4.96 12.00
N TYR A 54 39.26 4.87 10.68
CA TYR A 54 39.93 3.83 9.89
C TYR A 54 41.46 3.99 9.80
N ALA A 55 42.01 5.16 10.11
CA ALA A 55 43.46 5.36 10.14
C ALA A 55 44.09 4.81 11.43
N THR A 56 43.35 4.87 12.54
CA THR A 56 43.83 4.40 13.86
C THR A 56 43.17 3.11 14.35
N LEU A 57 42.11 2.65 13.65
CA LEU A 57 41.21 1.56 14.04
C LEU A 57 40.63 1.72 15.45
N LYS A 58 40.40 2.97 15.88
CA LYS A 58 39.83 3.28 17.20
C LYS A 58 38.45 3.91 17.06
N PRO A 59 37.50 3.55 17.94
CA PRO A 59 36.20 4.21 17.99
C PRO A 59 36.37 5.66 18.48
N LYS A 60 35.64 6.57 17.85
CA LYS A 60 35.59 7.99 18.23
C LYS A 60 34.14 8.46 18.28
N THR A 61 33.78 9.20 19.32
CA THR A 61 32.49 9.89 19.37
C THR A 61 32.52 11.09 18.43
N VAL A 62 31.51 11.18 17.58
CA VAL A 62 31.32 12.27 16.63
C VAL A 62 29.98 12.96 16.91
N PRO A 63 29.88 14.29 16.74
CA PRO A 63 28.67 15.02 17.08
C PRO A 63 27.47 14.60 16.23
N LYS A 64 27.72 14.20 14.97
CA LYS A 64 26.68 13.79 14.02
C LYS A 64 27.21 12.87 12.94
N VAL A 65 26.42 11.85 12.62
CA VAL A 65 26.50 11.07 11.37
C VAL A 65 25.21 11.28 10.61
N THR A 66 25.31 11.53 9.30
CA THR A 66 24.16 11.74 8.42
C THR A 66 24.00 10.53 7.51
N MET A 67 22.80 9.96 7.46
CA MET A 67 22.45 8.89 6.52
C MET A 67 21.41 9.41 5.54
N ILE A 68 21.69 9.25 4.26
CA ILE A 68 20.80 9.61 3.17
C ILE A 68 20.35 8.31 2.52
N GLN A 69 19.06 8.04 2.57
CA GLN A 69 18.44 6.95 1.82
C GLN A 69 17.71 7.52 0.62
N THR A 70 18.05 7.04 -0.57
CA THR A 70 17.36 7.43 -1.81
C THR A 70 16.71 6.22 -2.45
N LEU A 71 15.50 6.41 -2.98
CA LEU A 71 14.74 5.42 -3.72
C LEU A 71 14.41 6.04 -5.08
N LYS A 72 14.99 5.50 -6.14
CA LYS A 72 14.77 5.97 -7.51
C LYS A 72 14.08 4.89 -8.33
N GLY A 73 12.90 5.21 -8.85
CA GLY A 73 12.23 4.42 -9.88
C GLY A 73 13.09 4.21 -11.11
N ASN A 74 13.36 2.96 -11.48
CA ASN A 74 14.01 2.57 -12.72
C ASN A 74 12.95 2.05 -13.70
N THR A 75 12.42 2.97 -14.51
CA THR A 75 11.34 2.66 -15.47
C THR A 75 11.81 1.78 -16.63
N GLU A 76 13.08 1.87 -17.00
CA GLU A 76 13.67 1.06 -18.07
C GLU A 76 13.72 -0.42 -17.67
N GLU A 77 14.28 -0.71 -16.49
CA GLU A 77 14.32 -2.07 -15.96
C GLU A 77 12.92 -2.60 -15.63
N ALA A 78 12.02 -1.75 -15.12
CA ALA A 78 10.63 -2.13 -14.92
C ALA A 78 9.93 -2.52 -16.23
N ALA A 79 10.20 -1.81 -17.33
CA ALA A 79 9.65 -2.15 -18.64
C ALA A 79 10.19 -3.50 -19.16
N LYS A 80 11.49 -3.78 -18.97
CA LYS A 80 12.11 -5.06 -19.33
C LYS A 80 11.48 -6.22 -18.54
N VAL A 81 11.37 -6.09 -17.22
CA VAL A 81 10.76 -7.11 -16.36
C VAL A 81 9.29 -7.31 -16.71
N ARG A 82 8.54 -6.24 -16.97
CA ARG A 82 7.13 -6.34 -17.39
C ARG A 82 7.00 -7.06 -18.73
N ALA A 83 7.85 -6.78 -19.71
CA ALA A 83 7.85 -7.48 -20.99
C ALA A 83 8.16 -8.98 -20.84
N ALA A 84 9.07 -9.35 -19.92
CA ALA A 84 9.45 -10.73 -19.68
C ALA A 84 8.42 -11.53 -18.86
N THR A 85 7.71 -10.88 -17.92
CA THR A 85 6.88 -11.57 -16.91
C THR A 85 5.38 -11.30 -17.03
N GLY A 86 4.97 -10.26 -17.77
CA GLY A 86 3.58 -9.79 -17.83
C GLY A 86 3.08 -9.15 -16.52
N ARG A 87 3.92 -8.98 -15.50
CA ARG A 87 3.54 -8.44 -14.19
C ARG A 87 3.70 -6.91 -14.13
N ASP A 88 2.81 -6.23 -13.40
CA ASP A 88 3.00 -4.81 -13.10
C ASP A 88 3.98 -4.65 -11.93
N VAL A 89 5.20 -4.24 -12.26
CA VAL A 89 6.32 -4.17 -11.30
C VAL A 89 6.86 -2.76 -11.15
N VAL A 90 7.45 -2.51 -9.99
CA VAL A 90 8.32 -1.36 -9.74
C VAL A 90 9.72 -1.87 -9.49
N VAL A 91 10.69 -1.22 -10.13
CA VAL A 91 12.11 -1.42 -9.86
C VAL A 91 12.63 -0.17 -9.17
N TRP A 92 13.17 -0.34 -7.98
CA TRP A 92 13.88 0.73 -7.27
C TRP A 92 15.37 0.46 -7.27
N ASP A 93 16.13 1.42 -7.84
CA ASP A 93 17.54 1.58 -7.55
C ASP A 93 17.63 2.48 -6.31
N THR A 94 18.13 1.91 -5.23
CA THR A 94 18.24 2.57 -3.94
C THR A 94 19.70 2.78 -3.56
N LEU A 95 19.94 3.80 -2.75
CA LEU A 95 21.27 4.06 -2.19
C LEU A 95 21.11 4.44 -0.73
N THR A 96 21.79 3.71 0.14
CA THR A 96 22.05 4.13 1.52
C THR A 96 23.48 4.68 1.59
N PHE A 97 23.60 5.97 1.86
CA PHE A 97 24.88 6.68 1.97
C PHE A 97 25.00 7.27 3.37
N ALA A 98 26.06 6.92 4.09
CA ALA A 98 26.38 7.50 5.39
C ALA A 98 27.61 8.40 5.29
N ALA A 99 27.55 9.57 5.93
CA ALA A 99 28.62 10.55 5.98
C ALA A 99 28.91 10.99 7.42
N GLY A 100 30.19 11.18 7.71
CA GLY A 100 30.68 11.75 8.96
C GLY A 100 30.38 13.25 9.08
N PRO A 101 30.77 13.88 10.22
CA PRO A 101 30.51 15.30 10.46
C PRO A 101 31.25 16.24 9.50
N ASP A 102 32.36 15.78 8.93
CA ASP A 102 33.18 16.46 7.92
C ASP A 102 32.68 16.22 6.48
N GLY A 103 31.60 15.46 6.30
CA GLY A 103 31.07 15.06 5.00
C GLY A 103 31.83 13.90 4.35
N ALA A 104 32.86 13.35 5.00
CA ALA A 104 33.57 12.19 4.49
C ALA A 104 32.63 10.98 4.46
N MET A 105 32.72 10.18 3.39
CA MET A 105 31.93 8.97 3.24
C MET A 105 32.32 7.95 4.33
N VAL A 106 31.31 7.45 5.03
CA VAL A 106 31.41 6.34 6.00
C VAL A 106 30.98 5.02 5.36
N SER A 107 29.88 5.04 4.61
CA SER A 107 29.34 3.84 3.96
C SER A 107 28.54 4.23 2.72
N ARG A 108 28.56 3.34 1.73
CA ARG A 108 27.83 3.50 0.47
C ARG A 108 27.35 2.15 -0.02
N ILE A 109 26.05 1.89 0.10
CA ILE A 109 25.43 0.61 -0.23
C ILE A 109 24.35 0.84 -1.29
N PRO A 110 24.61 0.55 -2.58
CA PRO A 110 23.58 0.56 -3.60
C PRO A 110 22.80 -0.75 -3.60
N GLU A 111 21.48 -0.69 -3.81
CA GLU A 111 20.65 -1.89 -3.97
C GLU A 111 19.68 -1.74 -5.14
N ARG A 112 19.33 -2.87 -5.75
CA ARG A 112 18.19 -2.97 -6.65
C ARG A 112 17.12 -3.86 -6.05
N TYR A 113 15.90 -3.36 -5.97
CA TYR A 113 14.74 -4.07 -5.49
C TYR A 113 13.64 -4.12 -6.57
N VAL A 114 13.12 -5.31 -6.85
CA VAL A 114 12.09 -5.56 -7.86
C VAL A 114 10.86 -6.15 -7.18
N PHE A 115 9.76 -5.43 -7.19
CA PHE A 115 8.55 -5.81 -6.48
C PHE A 115 7.27 -5.50 -7.26
N ASP A 116 6.20 -6.18 -6.87
CA ASP A 116 4.88 -6.02 -7.45
C ASP A 116 4.27 -4.67 -7.04
N ALA A 117 3.81 -3.90 -8.03
CA ALA A 117 3.38 -2.52 -7.82
C ALA A 117 2.17 -2.39 -6.88
N HIS A 118 1.38 -3.46 -6.71
CA HIS A 118 0.17 -3.49 -5.90
C HIS A 118 0.43 -4.12 -4.53
N SER A 119 0.93 -5.36 -4.51
CA SER A 119 1.10 -6.16 -3.29
C SER A 119 2.38 -5.84 -2.50
N GLN A 120 3.35 -5.18 -3.13
CA GLN A 120 4.68 -4.91 -2.55
C GLN A 120 5.54 -6.17 -2.31
N GLN A 121 5.14 -7.32 -2.86
CA GLN A 121 5.90 -8.55 -2.72
C GLN A 121 7.05 -8.59 -3.74
N PRO A 122 8.24 -9.12 -3.35
CA PRO A 122 9.32 -9.38 -4.30
C PRO A 122 8.87 -10.26 -5.47
N VAL A 123 9.38 -9.98 -6.67
CA VAL A 123 8.98 -10.71 -7.91
C VAL A 123 10.06 -11.69 -8.38
N HIS A 124 11.32 -11.50 -7.97
CA HIS A 124 12.44 -12.37 -8.35
C HIS A 124 12.65 -12.53 -9.86
N ALA A 125 12.45 -11.45 -10.60
CA ALA A 125 12.64 -11.42 -12.05
C ALA A 125 14.09 -11.08 -12.48
N GLY A 126 15.07 -11.28 -11.60
CA GLY A 126 16.48 -10.98 -11.85
C GLY A 126 16.88 -9.53 -11.53
N GLY A 127 18.19 -9.28 -11.53
CA GLY A 127 18.79 -7.96 -11.28
C GLY A 127 18.77 -7.50 -9.82
N GLU A 128 18.03 -8.15 -8.92
CA GLU A 128 18.01 -7.83 -7.50
C GLU A 128 19.40 -8.03 -6.86
N HIS A 129 19.90 -7.00 -6.19
CA HIS A 129 21.19 -7.06 -5.50
C HIS A 129 21.23 -6.17 -4.26
N VAL A 130 22.18 -6.46 -3.37
CA VAL A 130 22.67 -5.56 -2.32
C VAL A 130 24.16 -5.40 -2.54
N ASP A 131 24.62 -4.16 -2.72
CA ASP A 131 26.02 -3.83 -2.97
C ASP A 131 26.61 -4.60 -4.16
N GLY A 132 25.82 -4.72 -5.24
CA GLY A 132 26.15 -5.53 -6.43
C GLY A 132 26.26 -7.04 -6.19
N THR A 133 25.99 -7.56 -5.00
CA THR A 133 25.85 -9.02 -4.78
C THR A 133 24.40 -9.42 -4.99
N PRO A 134 24.10 -10.39 -5.88
CA PRO A 134 22.74 -10.88 -6.07
C PRO A 134 22.12 -11.34 -4.77
N VAL A 135 20.86 -10.97 -4.53
CA VAL A 135 20.10 -11.42 -3.38
C VAL A 135 18.70 -11.85 -3.81
N ARG A 136 18.11 -12.75 -3.04
CA ARG A 136 16.69 -13.07 -3.14
C ARG A 136 15.99 -12.59 -1.87
N ARG A 137 15.04 -11.67 -2.01
CA ARG A 137 14.34 -11.07 -0.88
C ARG A 137 13.12 -11.89 -0.46
N ASP A 138 12.75 -11.83 0.80
CA ASP A 138 11.49 -12.40 1.28
C ASP A 138 10.76 -11.36 2.13
N GLY A 139 9.48 -11.12 1.84
CA GLY A 139 8.71 -10.07 2.50
C GLY A 139 9.03 -8.65 2.03
N ILE A 140 8.60 -7.68 2.85
CA ILE A 140 8.67 -6.25 2.55
C ILE A 140 10.04 -5.66 2.90
N ALA A 141 10.36 -4.47 2.38
CA ALA A 141 11.61 -3.76 2.70
C ALA A 141 11.38 -2.27 2.98
N TYR A 142 10.78 -1.53 2.06
CA TYR A 142 10.66 -0.07 2.19
C TYR A 142 9.25 0.40 2.51
N LYS A 143 8.26 -0.45 2.27
CA LYS A 143 6.85 -0.07 2.28
C LYS A 143 5.97 -1.26 2.63
N TRP A 144 4.96 -1.03 3.47
CA TRP A 144 3.91 -2.00 3.75
C TRP A 144 2.84 -1.98 2.63
N PRO A 145 2.10 -3.09 2.44
CA PRO A 145 0.96 -3.13 1.54
C PRO A 145 -0.07 -2.05 1.88
N PHE A 146 -0.87 -1.65 0.89
CA PHE A 146 -2.03 -0.81 1.17
C PHE A 146 -2.99 -1.52 2.12
N LEU A 147 -3.73 -0.74 2.92
CA LEU A 147 -4.65 -1.26 3.92
C LEU A 147 -3.96 -2.27 4.84
N VAL A 148 -2.90 -1.80 5.52
CA VAL A 148 -2.05 -2.60 6.41
C VAL A 148 -2.91 -3.32 7.43
N GLU A 149 -2.61 -4.59 7.62
CA GLU A 149 -3.26 -5.45 8.60
C GLU A 149 -2.52 -5.40 9.94
N LYS A 150 -3.24 -5.62 11.04
CA LYS A 150 -2.66 -5.66 12.39
C LYS A 150 -2.00 -7.02 12.66
N ARG A 151 -0.92 -7.31 11.95
CA ARG A 151 -0.17 -8.57 12.05
C ARG A 151 1.31 -8.35 11.81
N ASP A 152 2.08 -9.40 12.07
CA ASP A 152 3.50 -9.42 11.76
C ASP A 152 3.72 -9.61 10.25
N TYR A 153 4.83 -9.05 9.78
CA TYR A 153 5.28 -9.17 8.39
C TYR A 153 6.70 -9.72 8.35
N ARG A 154 7.08 -10.34 7.24
CA ARG A 154 8.49 -10.62 6.95
C ARG A 154 9.12 -9.32 6.44
N TYR A 155 10.25 -8.95 6.99
CA TYR A 155 10.98 -7.74 6.60
C TYR A 155 12.41 -8.12 6.23
N PHE A 156 12.84 -7.73 5.03
CA PHE A 156 14.17 -7.97 4.51
C PHE A 156 15.15 -6.94 5.07
N ASP A 157 16.23 -7.44 5.68
CA ASP A 157 17.33 -6.65 6.20
C ASP A 157 18.49 -6.66 5.19
N MET A 158 18.89 -5.48 4.71
CA MET A 158 19.94 -5.37 3.69
C MET A 158 21.32 -5.77 4.20
N GLN A 159 21.61 -5.64 5.50
CA GLN A 159 22.94 -5.85 6.06
C GLN A 159 23.23 -7.35 6.21
N THR A 160 22.30 -8.09 6.82
CA THR A 160 22.31 -9.55 6.92
C THR A 160 21.94 -10.24 5.61
N ARG A 161 21.28 -9.53 4.68
CA ARG A 161 20.74 -10.08 3.43
C ARG A 161 19.75 -11.22 3.67
N THR A 162 19.07 -11.19 4.81
CA THR A 162 18.06 -12.16 5.20
C THR A 162 16.78 -11.44 5.59
N SER A 163 15.71 -12.21 5.76
CA SER A 163 14.46 -11.69 6.27
C SER A 163 14.17 -12.24 7.67
N ALA A 164 13.65 -11.37 8.53
CA ALA A 164 13.17 -11.71 9.86
C ALA A 164 11.75 -11.12 10.05
N PRO A 165 10.95 -11.65 10.98
CA PRO A 165 9.69 -11.01 11.33
C PRO A 165 9.90 -9.57 11.81
N ILE A 166 8.99 -8.68 11.43
CA ILE A 166 8.78 -7.37 12.03
C ILE A 166 7.41 -7.37 12.70
N HIS A 167 7.38 -7.03 13.98
CA HIS A 167 6.23 -7.27 14.83
C HIS A 167 5.32 -6.06 14.91
N TYR A 168 4.01 -6.26 14.80
CA TYR A 168 3.03 -5.23 15.13
C TYR A 168 2.97 -5.05 16.65
N ARG A 169 3.10 -3.80 17.11
CA ARG A 169 3.17 -3.42 18.52
C ARG A 169 2.05 -2.46 18.94
N GLY A 170 0.99 -2.40 18.15
CA GLY A 170 -0.19 -1.60 18.44
C GLY A 170 -0.34 -0.34 17.58
N THR A 171 -1.40 0.41 17.86
CA THR A 171 -1.70 1.70 17.20
C THR A 171 -1.27 2.84 18.12
N ARG A 172 -0.71 3.91 17.56
CA ARG A 172 -0.27 5.10 18.30
C ARG A 172 -0.65 6.36 17.54
N ALA A 173 -0.88 7.45 18.26
CA ALA A 173 -0.97 8.77 17.66
C ALA A 173 0.44 9.29 17.33
N PHE A 174 0.63 9.80 16.12
CA PHE A 174 1.88 10.40 15.68
C PHE A 174 1.60 11.56 14.73
N ARG A 175 1.91 12.79 15.16
CA ARG A 175 1.71 14.03 14.38
C ARG A 175 0.33 14.13 13.72
N GLY A 176 -0.72 13.86 14.49
CA GLY A 176 -2.11 13.94 14.02
C GLY A 176 -2.60 12.73 13.21
N LEU A 177 -1.78 11.69 13.05
CA LEU A 177 -2.17 10.44 12.39
C LEU A 177 -2.24 9.28 13.39
N ASP A 178 -3.26 8.42 13.22
CA ASP A 178 -3.30 7.11 13.84
C ASP A 178 -2.46 6.13 13.01
N VAL A 179 -1.29 5.77 13.54
CA VAL A 179 -0.31 4.93 12.86
C VAL A 179 -0.16 3.59 13.52
N TYR A 180 0.22 2.58 12.74
CA TYR A 180 0.62 1.28 13.25
C TYR A 180 2.10 1.30 13.58
N TYR A 181 2.43 0.83 14.78
CA TYR A 181 3.79 0.79 15.27
C TYR A 181 4.37 -0.60 15.08
N PHE A 182 5.54 -0.67 14.46
CA PHE A 182 6.23 -1.91 14.13
C PHE A 182 7.64 -1.91 14.72
N GLU A 183 8.07 -3.05 15.27
CA GLU A 183 9.43 -3.23 15.80
C GLU A 183 10.08 -4.52 15.30
N GLN A 184 11.35 -4.44 14.97
CA GLN A 184 12.19 -5.59 14.66
C GLN A 184 13.53 -5.45 15.39
N THR A 185 14.02 -6.54 15.96
CA THR A 185 15.39 -6.60 16.49
C THR A 185 16.16 -7.67 15.74
N ILE A 186 17.28 -7.28 15.13
CA ILE A 186 18.23 -8.21 14.54
C ILE A 186 19.30 -8.47 15.60
N PRO A 187 19.45 -9.71 16.11
CA PRO A 187 20.50 -10.02 17.07
C PRO A 187 21.88 -9.82 16.42
N TRP A 188 22.94 -9.80 17.23
CA TRP A 188 24.31 -9.77 16.69
C TRP A 188 24.51 -10.85 15.64
N THR A 189 24.73 -10.42 14.41
CA THR A 189 24.85 -11.26 13.23
C THR A 189 26.09 -10.83 12.46
N GLU A 190 26.90 -11.81 12.03
CA GLU A 190 28.00 -11.55 11.10
C GLU A 190 27.42 -11.10 9.75
N VAL A 191 27.96 -10.03 9.19
CA VAL A 191 27.48 -9.45 7.93
C VAL A 191 28.62 -9.20 6.96
N PRO A 192 28.38 -9.27 5.64
CA PRO A 192 29.42 -8.98 4.65
C PRO A 192 29.98 -7.56 4.84
N LEU A 193 31.28 -7.40 4.63
CA LEU A 193 31.90 -6.08 4.51
C LEU A 193 31.37 -5.36 3.25
N PRO A 194 31.06 -4.06 3.32
CA PRO A 194 30.72 -3.28 2.13
C PRO A 194 31.88 -3.29 1.14
N LYS A 195 31.59 -3.39 -0.15
CA LYS A 195 32.59 -3.31 -1.23
C LYS A 195 33.27 -1.95 -1.29
N THR A 196 32.57 -0.91 -0.84
CA THR A 196 33.09 0.46 -0.74
C THR A 196 33.28 0.83 0.73
N LEU A 197 34.53 0.91 1.18
CA LEU A 197 34.91 1.37 2.53
C LEU A 197 35.60 2.74 2.45
N PRO A 198 35.67 3.48 3.57
CA PRO A 198 36.43 4.74 3.64
C PRO A 198 37.91 4.57 3.31
N LEU A 199 38.55 5.66 2.88
CA LEU A 199 39.99 5.73 2.58
C LEU A 199 40.51 4.72 1.53
N GLY A 200 39.61 4.12 0.73
CA GLY A 200 39.99 3.14 -0.28
C GLY A 200 40.38 1.76 0.29
N ILE A 201 40.08 1.52 1.56
CA ILE A 201 40.30 0.21 2.20
C ILE A 201 39.48 -0.85 1.46
N THR A 202 40.09 -2.00 1.19
CA THR A 202 39.38 -3.11 0.55
C THR A 202 38.83 -4.08 1.61
N PRO A 203 37.70 -4.76 1.34
CA PRO A 203 37.22 -5.83 2.21
C PRO A 203 38.25 -6.94 2.44
N ASP A 204 39.09 -7.21 1.45
CA ASP A 204 40.15 -8.22 1.56
C ASP A 204 41.25 -7.77 2.53
N ALA A 205 41.61 -6.48 2.55
CA ALA A 205 42.56 -5.95 3.52
C ALA A 205 42.05 -6.08 4.97
N VAL A 206 40.75 -5.80 5.20
CA VAL A 206 40.13 -5.97 6.53
C VAL A 206 40.14 -7.44 6.94
N ARG A 207 39.82 -8.37 6.02
CA ARG A 207 39.89 -9.82 6.28
C ARG A 207 41.32 -10.30 6.54
N GLN A 208 42.33 -9.76 5.86
CA GLN A 208 43.74 -10.07 6.11
C GLN A 208 44.21 -9.61 7.50
N LEU A 209 43.61 -8.55 8.06
CA LEU A 209 43.81 -8.14 9.46
C LEU A 209 43.13 -9.08 10.46
N GLY A 210 42.36 -10.08 10.00
CA GLY A 210 41.60 -11.00 10.84
C GLY A 210 40.39 -10.33 11.47
N LEU A 211 39.74 -9.40 10.78
CA LEU A 211 38.54 -8.71 11.25
C LEU A 211 37.31 -9.07 10.41
N GLU A 212 36.21 -9.31 11.11
CA GLU A 212 34.88 -9.55 10.56
C GLU A 212 33.89 -8.49 11.04
N ARG A 213 32.92 -8.16 10.20
CA ARG A 213 31.89 -7.17 10.54
C ARG A 213 30.68 -7.85 11.16
N TRP A 214 30.30 -7.37 12.33
CA TRP A 214 29.11 -7.80 13.06
C TRP A 214 28.14 -6.65 13.21
N TYR A 215 26.85 -6.95 13.15
CA TYR A 215 25.77 -5.97 13.11
C TYR A 215 24.65 -6.37 14.06
N THR A 216 24.07 -5.37 14.72
CA THR A 216 22.76 -5.48 15.36
C THR A 216 21.97 -4.19 15.15
N THR A 217 20.65 -4.31 15.09
CA THR A 217 19.78 -3.15 15.07
C THR A 217 18.48 -3.44 15.80
N LYS A 218 17.92 -2.42 16.43
CA LYS A 218 16.50 -2.36 16.73
C LYS A 218 15.88 -1.32 15.81
N ARG A 219 14.99 -1.76 14.91
CA ARG A 219 14.20 -0.90 14.03
C ARG A 219 12.84 -0.60 14.62
N MET A 220 12.40 0.64 14.46
CA MET A 220 11.07 1.10 14.84
C MET A 220 10.45 1.88 13.68
N PHE A 221 9.26 1.48 13.25
CA PHE A 221 8.53 2.15 12.18
C PHE A 221 7.14 2.59 12.65
N TRP A 222 6.76 3.78 12.20
CA TRP A 222 5.40 4.31 12.32
C TRP A 222 4.81 4.31 10.93
N VAL A 223 3.79 3.49 10.71
CA VAL A 223 3.26 3.19 9.39
C VAL A 223 1.82 3.68 9.30
N ASP A 224 1.51 4.46 8.28
CA ASP A 224 0.14 4.84 7.98
C ASP A 224 -0.66 3.60 7.52
N PRO A 225 -1.71 3.18 8.25
CA PRO A 225 -2.38 1.90 7.99
C PRO A 225 -3.17 1.90 6.68
N VAL A 226 -3.48 3.07 6.11
CA VAL A 226 -4.28 3.16 4.88
C VAL A 226 -3.37 3.01 3.66
N THR A 227 -2.33 3.82 3.60
CA THR A 227 -1.40 3.83 2.47
C THR A 227 -0.37 2.72 2.59
N GLY A 228 0.05 2.34 3.80
CA GLY A 228 1.18 1.46 4.07
C GLY A 228 2.54 2.14 3.99
N ALA A 229 2.59 3.47 3.90
CA ALA A 229 3.84 4.23 3.88
C ALA A 229 4.35 4.46 5.31
N PRO A 230 5.66 4.26 5.58
CA PRO A 230 6.27 4.72 6.83
C PRO A 230 6.24 6.25 6.88
N VAL A 231 5.72 6.82 7.98
CA VAL A 231 5.79 8.26 8.28
C VAL A 231 6.96 8.61 9.20
N ASN A 232 7.53 7.62 9.87
CA ASN A 232 8.79 7.72 10.60
C ASN A 232 9.50 6.37 10.61
N GLY A 233 10.82 6.42 10.70
CA GLY A 233 11.70 5.28 10.85
C GLY A 233 12.86 5.66 11.76
N GLU A 234 13.13 4.82 12.74
CA GLU A 234 14.23 4.99 13.67
C GLU A 234 14.98 3.66 13.85
N GLU A 235 16.29 3.74 14.02
CA GLU A 235 17.13 2.57 14.27
C GLU A 235 18.09 2.82 15.43
N VAL A 236 18.11 1.93 16.43
CA VAL A 236 19.23 1.82 17.36
C VAL A 236 20.20 0.83 16.76
N HIS A 237 21.23 1.35 16.12
CA HIS A 237 22.09 0.60 15.22
C HIS A 237 23.51 0.52 15.79
N ARG A 238 24.09 -0.68 15.76
CA ARG A 238 25.47 -0.93 16.19
C ARG A 238 26.18 -1.86 15.21
N GLU A 239 27.44 -1.54 14.93
CA GLU A 239 28.37 -2.37 14.16
C GLU A 239 29.68 -2.52 14.94
N GLU A 240 30.27 -3.71 14.84
CA GLU A 240 31.56 -4.05 15.44
C GLU A 240 32.45 -4.72 14.39
N MET A 241 33.74 -4.43 14.46
CA MET A 241 34.79 -5.27 13.86
C MET A 241 35.27 -6.24 14.94
N ARG A 242 35.05 -7.54 14.74
CA ARG A 242 35.44 -8.61 15.68
C ARG A 242 36.60 -9.41 15.11
N TRP A 243 37.46 -9.91 15.99
CA TRP A 243 38.64 -10.67 15.58
C TRP A 243 38.27 -12.12 15.25
N THR A 244 38.52 -12.53 14.00
CA THR A 244 38.31 -13.89 13.52
C THR A 244 39.17 -14.86 14.32
N GLY A 245 38.55 -15.88 14.92
CA GLY A 245 39.27 -16.91 15.68
C GLY A 245 39.89 -16.46 17.00
N HIS A 246 39.63 -15.21 17.43
CA HIS A 246 40.20 -14.61 18.64
C HIS A 246 39.09 -13.96 19.51
N PRO A 247 38.16 -14.75 20.09
CA PRO A 247 37.05 -14.22 20.88
C PRO A 247 37.50 -13.53 22.19
N GLU A 248 38.74 -13.77 22.63
CA GLU A 248 39.36 -13.11 23.78
C GLU A 248 39.72 -11.64 23.54
N LYS A 249 39.85 -11.22 22.27
CA LYS A 249 40.17 -9.83 21.93
C LYS A 249 38.90 -8.98 21.94
N GLU A 250 39.01 -7.78 22.50
CA GLU A 250 37.89 -6.84 22.54
C GLU A 250 37.44 -6.45 21.11
N PRO A 251 36.14 -6.48 20.82
CA PRO A 251 35.57 -5.94 19.58
C PRO A 251 35.83 -4.44 19.43
N ILE A 252 36.04 -4.00 18.20
CA ILE A 252 36.19 -2.58 17.87
C ILE A 252 34.82 -2.07 17.39
N THR A 253 34.22 -1.10 18.09
CA THR A 253 32.96 -0.49 17.64
C THR A 253 33.17 0.29 16.34
N ALA A 254 32.57 -0.21 15.25
CA ALA A 254 32.59 0.41 13.93
C ALA A 254 31.59 1.56 13.83
N PHE A 255 30.38 1.34 14.36
CA PHE A 255 29.35 2.35 14.47
C PHE A 255 28.48 2.08 15.69
N ALA A 256 28.04 3.11 16.41
CA ALA A 256 26.96 2.98 17.37
C ALA A 256 26.17 4.29 17.45
N GLY A 257 24.85 4.24 17.27
CA GLY A 257 24.02 5.43 17.36
C GLY A 257 22.53 5.17 17.27
N HIS A 258 21.74 6.15 17.70
CA HIS A 258 20.29 6.18 17.47
C HIS A 258 20.02 7.04 16.24
N VAL A 259 19.79 6.37 15.13
CA VAL A 259 19.48 6.95 13.82
C VAL A 259 18.01 7.37 13.81
N LYS A 260 17.75 8.65 13.57
CA LYS A 260 16.40 9.21 13.51
C LYS A 260 16.20 10.02 12.25
N MET A 261 14.99 10.00 11.70
CA MET A 261 14.64 10.89 10.59
C MET A 261 14.81 12.36 10.99
N ARG A 262 15.39 13.15 10.08
CA ARG A 262 15.57 14.59 10.30
C ARG A 262 14.18 15.29 10.33
N PRO A 263 13.96 16.27 11.22
CA PRO A 263 12.61 16.83 11.43
C PRO A 263 11.91 17.39 10.18
N ASP A 264 12.65 18.03 9.28
CA ASP A 264 12.13 18.57 8.02
C ASP A 264 11.62 17.46 7.07
N TYR A 265 12.36 16.35 6.97
CA TYR A 265 11.92 15.17 6.21
C TYR A 265 10.73 14.47 6.87
N LEU A 266 10.67 14.49 8.20
CA LEU A 266 9.57 13.92 8.96
C LEU A 266 8.27 14.68 8.63
N ASP A 267 8.29 16.01 8.69
CA ASP A 267 7.14 16.86 8.36
C ASP A 267 6.71 16.68 6.90
N ALA A 268 7.65 16.76 5.95
CA ALA A 268 7.36 16.56 4.53
C ALA A 268 6.78 15.16 4.25
N THR A 269 7.25 14.12 4.96
CA THR A 269 6.75 12.76 4.80
C THR A 269 5.33 12.62 5.36
N VAL A 270 5.03 13.21 6.52
CA VAL A 270 3.69 13.22 7.11
C VAL A 270 2.69 13.94 6.20
N ASP A 271 3.04 15.11 5.65
CA ASP A 271 2.17 15.86 4.74
C ASP A 271 1.88 15.06 3.47
N LEU A 272 2.93 14.49 2.88
CA LEU A 272 2.81 13.65 1.70
C LEU A 272 1.90 12.44 1.96
N VAL A 273 2.15 11.69 3.04
CA VAL A 273 1.36 10.49 3.35
C VAL A 273 -0.08 10.86 3.68
N THR A 274 -0.31 11.98 4.36
CA THR A 274 -1.65 12.50 4.64
C THR A 274 -2.41 12.81 3.35
N SER A 275 -1.75 13.44 2.37
CA SER A 275 -2.37 13.72 1.07
C SER A 275 -2.77 12.43 0.32
N GLN A 276 -1.88 11.43 0.31
CA GLN A 276 -2.10 10.15 -0.35
C GLN A 276 -3.17 9.32 0.37
N ARG A 277 -3.20 9.37 1.71
CA ARG A 277 -4.21 8.73 2.55
C ARG A 277 -5.61 9.18 2.16
N ARG A 278 -5.83 10.48 1.90
CA ARG A 278 -7.15 10.99 1.47
C ARG A 278 -7.62 10.36 0.17
N LEU A 279 -6.74 10.19 -0.81
CA LEU A 279 -7.07 9.56 -2.09
C LEU A 279 -7.44 8.08 -1.92
N VAL A 280 -6.69 7.36 -1.09
CA VAL A 280 -6.99 5.95 -0.79
C VAL A 280 -8.31 5.84 -0.03
N LEU A 281 -8.55 6.67 0.98
CA LEU A 281 -9.82 6.69 1.74
C LEU A 281 -11.01 7.09 0.88
N LEU A 282 -10.82 7.98 -0.10
CA LEU A 282 -11.86 8.37 -1.04
C LEU A 282 -12.41 7.14 -1.78
N LEU A 283 -11.53 6.30 -2.32
CA LEU A 283 -11.91 5.10 -3.09
C LEU A 283 -12.36 3.93 -2.21
N THR A 284 -11.80 3.81 -1.01
CA THR A 284 -12.03 2.64 -0.15
C THR A 284 -13.16 2.85 0.85
N THR A 285 -13.42 4.09 1.27
CA THR A 285 -14.30 4.41 2.39
C THR A 285 -15.30 5.50 2.04
N TYR A 286 -14.85 6.71 1.69
CA TYR A 286 -15.75 7.86 1.58
C TYR A 286 -16.75 7.75 0.43
N LEU A 287 -16.30 7.43 -0.80
CA LEU A 287 -17.22 7.25 -1.92
C LEU A 287 -18.09 6.00 -1.77
N PRO A 288 -17.56 4.80 -1.41
CA PRO A 288 -18.40 3.63 -1.20
C PRO A 288 -19.52 3.86 -0.17
N TRP A 289 -19.20 4.40 1.01
CA TRP A 289 -20.20 4.68 2.04
C TRP A 289 -21.12 5.84 1.68
N GLY A 290 -20.59 6.88 1.04
CA GLY A 290 -21.40 8.00 0.54
C GLY A 290 -22.42 7.56 -0.50
N PHE A 291 -22.02 6.71 -1.46
CA PHE A 291 -22.91 6.14 -2.47
C PHE A 291 -23.92 5.15 -1.89
N ALA A 292 -23.51 4.32 -0.92
CA ALA A 292 -24.45 3.43 -0.22
C ALA A 292 -25.52 4.22 0.55
N GLY A 293 -25.11 5.26 1.29
CA GLY A 293 -26.02 6.12 2.04
C GLY A 293 -26.95 6.94 1.13
N LEU A 294 -26.39 7.61 0.12
CA LEU A 294 -27.18 8.39 -0.84
C LEU A 294 -28.12 7.51 -1.66
N GLY A 295 -27.65 6.35 -2.13
CA GLY A 295 -28.46 5.37 -2.84
C GLY A 295 -29.64 4.89 -2.00
N THR A 296 -29.42 4.60 -0.71
CA THR A 296 -30.50 4.23 0.22
C THR A 296 -31.51 5.35 0.39
N ALA A 297 -31.06 6.60 0.59
CA ALA A 297 -31.94 7.75 0.74
C ALA A 297 -32.81 7.99 -0.51
N LEU A 298 -32.21 7.90 -1.70
CA LEU A 298 -32.92 8.03 -2.98
C LEU A 298 -33.92 6.90 -3.21
N LEU A 299 -33.56 5.66 -2.83
CA LEU A 299 -34.47 4.52 -2.89
C LEU A 299 -35.69 4.73 -1.99
N THR A 300 -35.47 5.14 -0.72
CA THR A 300 -36.55 5.45 0.21
C THR A 300 -37.45 6.55 -0.34
N LEU A 301 -36.87 7.63 -0.90
CA LEU A 301 -37.64 8.72 -1.49
C LEU A 301 -38.47 8.26 -2.69
N ALA A 302 -37.90 7.43 -3.58
CA ALA A 302 -38.62 6.85 -4.71
C ALA A 302 -39.83 6.02 -4.23
N LEU A 303 -39.64 5.15 -3.24
CA LEU A 303 -40.71 4.32 -2.68
C LEU A 303 -41.82 5.16 -2.01
N VAL A 304 -41.45 6.21 -1.26
CA VAL A 304 -42.42 7.13 -0.63
C VAL A 304 -43.22 7.90 -1.68
N LEU A 305 -42.58 8.38 -2.75
CA LEU A 305 -43.27 9.09 -3.83
C LEU A 305 -44.23 8.16 -4.59
N GLU A 306 -43.80 6.93 -4.88
CA GLU A 306 -44.65 5.91 -5.49
C GLU A 306 -45.85 5.57 -4.61
N ALA A 307 -45.65 5.33 -3.30
CA ALA A 307 -46.71 5.03 -2.35
C ALA A 307 -47.74 6.18 -2.23
N ARG A 308 -47.26 7.43 -2.16
CA ARG A 308 -48.13 8.62 -2.14
C ARG A 308 -48.93 8.77 -3.45
N SER A 309 -48.32 8.44 -4.60
CA SER A 309 -49.02 8.50 -5.88
C SER A 309 -50.13 7.46 -6.02
N ARG A 310 -49.92 6.25 -5.49
CA ARG A 310 -50.93 5.19 -5.45
C ARG A 310 -52.10 5.56 -4.55
N ARG A 311 -51.81 6.11 -3.37
CA ARG A 311 -52.84 6.54 -2.41
C ARG A 311 -53.70 7.70 -2.96
N ALA A 312 -53.12 8.62 -3.72
CA ALA A 312 -53.87 9.68 -4.40
C ALA A 312 -54.77 9.16 -5.53
N ARG A 313 -54.40 8.06 -6.21
CA ARG A 313 -55.25 7.41 -7.23
C ARG A 313 -56.40 6.61 -6.63
N ALA A 314 -56.19 5.97 -5.49
CA ALA A 314 -57.23 5.20 -4.80
C ALA A 314 -58.35 6.07 -4.19
N GLY A 315 -58.12 7.38 -4.03
CA GLY A 315 -59.13 8.34 -3.54
C GLY A 315 -59.80 9.17 -4.63
N ALA A 316 -59.54 8.91 -5.91
CA ALA A 316 -60.23 9.58 -7.01
C ALA A 316 -61.62 8.95 -7.23
N PRO A 317 -62.73 9.72 -7.23
CA PRO A 317 -64.05 9.19 -7.54
C PRO A 317 -64.09 8.58 -8.95
N ASP A 318 -64.80 7.46 -9.12
CA ASP A 318 -65.06 6.90 -10.44
C ASP A 318 -65.75 7.95 -11.33
N PRO A 319 -65.33 8.11 -12.60
CA PRO A 319 -66.08 8.95 -13.53
C PRO A 319 -67.48 8.35 -13.76
N PRO A 320 -68.54 9.17 -13.91
CA PRO A 320 -69.89 8.65 -14.09
C PRO A 320 -69.95 7.72 -15.30
N GLY A 321 -70.33 6.46 -15.05
CA GLY A 321 -70.47 5.46 -16.11
C GLY A 321 -71.57 5.84 -17.09
N ASP A 322 -71.22 5.98 -18.37
CA ASP A 322 -72.16 6.12 -19.47
C ASP A 322 -72.90 4.79 -19.67
N ARG A 323 -74.05 4.64 -19.00
CA ARG A 323 -75.00 3.54 -19.25
C ARG A 323 -75.76 3.83 -20.53
N ARG A 324 -75.21 3.43 -21.68
CA ARG A 324 -76.03 3.20 -22.88
C ARG A 324 -76.67 1.82 -22.81
N ALA A 325 -77.99 1.84 -22.80
CA ALA A 325 -78.89 0.70 -22.70
C ALA A 325 -78.66 -0.34 -23.82
N ILE A 326 -78.49 -1.61 -23.42
CA ILE A 326 -78.74 -2.75 -24.29
C ILE A 326 -80.22 -3.12 -24.10
N GLY A 327 -81.05 -2.73 -25.06
CA GLY A 327 -82.45 -3.14 -25.11
C GLY A 327 -82.57 -4.60 -25.53
N VAL A 328 -83.18 -5.41 -24.69
CA VAL A 328 -83.59 -6.78 -24.99
C VAL A 328 -84.94 -6.71 -25.73
N GLY A 329 -84.93 -7.00 -27.03
CA GLY A 329 -86.12 -7.23 -27.84
C GLY A 329 -86.39 -8.74 -27.90
N MET A 330 -87.51 -9.14 -27.32
CA MET A 330 -88.01 -10.52 -27.25
C MET A 330 -89.05 -10.69 -28.36
N SER A 331 -88.81 -11.58 -29.32
CA SER A 331 -89.80 -12.00 -30.32
C SER A 331 -89.70 -13.52 -30.52
N GLN A 332 -90.73 -14.25 -30.12
CA GLN A 332 -90.98 -15.63 -30.48
C GLN A 332 -91.68 -15.69 -31.85
N ASP A 333 -91.24 -16.60 -32.71
CA ASP A 333 -91.98 -17.37 -33.72
C ASP A 333 -90.89 -18.18 -34.46
N GLY A 334 -90.87 -19.52 -34.54
CA GLY A 334 -91.93 -20.43 -34.94
C GLY A 334 -91.69 -20.82 -36.40
N GLY A 335 -90.97 -21.91 -36.68
CA GLY A 335 -90.79 -22.37 -38.08
C GLY A 335 -89.70 -23.42 -38.32
N THR A 336 -90.17 -24.64 -38.52
CA THR A 336 -89.57 -25.94 -38.89
C THR A 336 -88.65 -26.06 -40.11
N PHE A 337 -87.74 -27.07 -40.03
CA PHE A 337 -87.16 -27.94 -41.09
C PHE A 337 -86.31 -27.26 -42.20
N GLU A 338 -85.20 -27.80 -42.71
CA GLU A 338 -84.81 -29.18 -43.02
C GLU A 338 -83.27 -29.28 -43.24
N GLN A 339 -82.73 -30.46 -42.97
CA GLN A 339 -81.34 -30.93 -43.20
C GLN A 339 -81.11 -31.21 -44.73
N PRO A 340 -79.98 -31.78 -45.24
CA PRO A 340 -78.65 -32.06 -44.67
C PRO A 340 -77.42 -31.91 -45.63
N THR A 341 -76.20 -31.84 -45.03
CA THR A 341 -74.92 -32.54 -45.40
C THR A 341 -74.26 -32.42 -46.80
N PRO A 342 -73.03 -32.98 -47.00
CA PRO A 342 -71.84 -33.05 -46.14
C PRO A 342 -70.50 -32.78 -46.90
N GLY A 343 -69.40 -32.86 -46.15
CA GLY A 343 -68.08 -33.28 -46.66
C GLY A 343 -67.12 -32.11 -46.77
N GLY A 344 -66.16 -31.94 -45.87
CA GLY A 344 -65.05 -32.87 -45.61
C GLY A 344 -63.80 -32.24 -46.25
N GLY A 345 -62.64 -32.09 -45.64
CA GLY A 345 -62.11 -32.58 -44.39
C GLY A 345 -60.60 -32.66 -44.59
N ARG A 346 -59.85 -31.89 -43.80
CA ARG A 346 -58.51 -32.13 -43.23
C ARG A 346 -57.78 -30.82 -43.02
#